data_AF-A0AAP0MPC2-F1
#
_entry.id   AF-A0AAP0MPC2-F1
#
_cell.length_a   1.000
_cell.length_b   1.000
_cell.length_c   1.000
_cell.angle_alpha   90.00
_cell.angle_beta   90.00
_cell.angle_gamma   90.00
#
_symmetry.space_group_name_H-M   'P 1'
#
loop_
_entity.id
_entity.type
_entity.pdbx_description
1 polymer ?
#
loop_
_entity_poly.entity_id
_entity_poly.type
_entity_poly.pdbx_seq_one_letter_code
_entity_poly.pdbx_strand_id
1 'polypeptide(L)'
;MLQAYKSEPDPWTFVLERPNNDGNSSRRDLATLEALITLASWAHLHIHQKPIGLLNVNNFYDGFIAFLNHAIKNYFIPSNVKKLFICAHTANELLDMLQAYKSEPDPWTFVLERPNNDGNSSRSKKYKLDLTLRL
;
A
#
# COMPACT_ATOMS: atom_id res chain seq x y z
N MET A 1 -3.29 33.97 21.78
CA MET A 1 -3.48 33.42 20.42
C MET A 1 -2.39 32.41 20.14
N LEU A 2 -2.56 31.17 20.61
CA LEU A 2 -1.75 30.01 20.21
C LEU A 2 -2.76 28.89 19.97
N GLN A 3 -3.15 28.71 18.71
CA GLN A 3 -4.07 27.67 18.30
C GLN A 3 -3.25 26.43 18.00
N ALA A 4 -3.60 25.34 18.68
CA ALA A 4 -2.94 24.05 18.59
C ALA A 4 -2.86 23.57 17.13
N TYR A 5 -1.65 23.19 16.72
CA TYR A 5 -1.35 22.52 15.46
C TYR A 5 -2.05 21.15 15.48
N LYS A 6 -3.27 21.12 14.97
CA LYS A 6 -4.04 19.90 14.75
C LYS A 6 -3.47 19.28 13.49
N SER A 7 -2.54 18.33 13.65
CA SER A 7 -2.01 17.50 12.58
C SER A 7 -3.17 16.72 11.96
N GLU A 8 -3.67 17.22 10.83
CA GLU A 8 -4.59 16.49 9.98
C GLU A 8 -3.87 15.22 9.48
N PRO A 9 -4.48 14.03 9.58
CA PRO A 9 -3.87 12.82 9.03
C PRO A 9 -3.78 12.95 7.51
N ASP A 10 -2.64 12.57 6.93
CA ASP A 10 -2.41 12.61 5.49
C ASP A 10 -3.60 11.99 4.72
N PRO A 11 -4.09 12.62 3.63
CA PRO A 11 -5.31 12.22 2.91
C PRO A 11 -5.25 10.82 2.27
N TRP A 12 -4.13 10.12 2.43
CA TRP A 12 -3.82 8.84 1.81
C TRP A 12 -3.38 7.78 2.83
N THR A 13 -3.66 7.96 4.12
CA THR A 13 -3.38 6.98 5.17
C THR A 13 -4.69 6.29 5.55
N PHE A 14 -4.86 5.03 5.11
CA PHE A 14 -6.05 4.25 5.39
C PHE A 14 -5.81 3.33 6.59
N VAL A 15 -6.53 3.55 7.68
CA VAL A 15 -6.61 2.64 8.83
C VAL A 15 -7.98 1.96 8.77
N LEU A 16 -8.01 0.63 8.71
CA LEU A 16 -9.24 -0.15 8.62
C LEU A 16 -9.62 -0.69 10.01
N GLU A 17 -10.69 -0.18 10.62
CA GLU A 17 -11.26 -0.69 11.87
C GLU A 17 -12.52 -1.56 11.62
N ARG A 18 -12.89 -2.38 12.63
CA ARG A 18 -14.10 -3.20 12.58
C ARG A 18 -15.38 -2.34 12.51
N PRO A 19 -16.39 -2.76 11.75
CA PRO A 19 -17.71 -2.15 11.82
C PRO A 19 -18.48 -2.52 13.11
N ASN A 20 -19.21 -1.55 13.68
CA ASN A 20 -20.10 -1.78 14.83
C ASN A 20 -21.29 -2.70 14.46
N ASN A 21 -21.65 -3.60 15.37
CA ASN A 21 -22.72 -4.58 15.21
C ASN A 21 -24.09 -3.98 15.57
N ASP A 22 -24.68 -3.19 14.67
CA ASP A 22 -25.98 -2.51 14.87
C ASP A 22 -27.16 -3.18 14.13
N GLY A 23 -27.07 -4.48 13.80
CA GLY A 23 -28.22 -5.27 13.32
C GLY A 23 -28.70 -4.99 11.89
N ASN A 24 -28.12 -4.03 11.16
CA ASN A 24 -28.30 -3.89 9.70
C ASN A 24 -27.20 -4.66 8.95
N SER A 25 -27.31 -5.99 8.97
CA SER A 25 -26.24 -6.92 8.62
C SER A 25 -26.31 -7.42 7.17
N SER A 26 -26.08 -6.54 6.17
CA SER A 26 -25.94 -7.02 4.78
C SER A 26 -24.95 -6.26 3.89
N ARG A 27 -24.20 -5.30 4.42
CA ARG A 27 -23.28 -4.46 3.63
C ARG A 27 -21.86 -4.36 4.16
N ARG A 28 -21.54 -5.08 5.22
CA ARG A 28 -20.29 -4.92 5.94
C ARG A 28 -19.42 -6.13 5.65
N ASP A 29 -18.12 -5.93 5.49
CA ASP A 29 -17.06 -6.95 5.44
C ASP A 29 -16.48 -7.28 4.05
N LEU A 30 -17.26 -7.46 2.98
CA LEU A 30 -16.67 -7.77 1.65
C LEU A 30 -15.98 -6.55 1.00
N ALA A 31 -16.58 -5.37 1.12
CA ALA A 31 -16.00 -4.13 0.56
C ALA A 31 -14.64 -3.80 1.21
N THR A 32 -14.47 -4.10 2.50
CA THR A 32 -13.20 -3.90 3.21
C THR A 32 -12.11 -4.83 2.66
N LEU A 33 -12.46 -6.10 2.40
CA LEU A 33 -11.53 -7.06 1.81
C LEU A 33 -11.20 -6.70 0.34
N GLU A 34 -12.18 -6.26 -0.44
CA GLU A 34 -11.97 -5.81 -1.82
C GLU A 34 -11.00 -4.62 -1.85
N ALA A 35 -11.26 -3.58 -1.03
CA ALA A 35 -10.36 -2.43 -0.94
C ALA A 35 -8.94 -2.83 -0.53
N LEU A 36 -8.79 -3.76 0.42
CA LEU A 36 -7.49 -4.27 0.86
C LEU A 36 -6.71 -4.93 -0.30
N ILE A 37 -7.37 -5.82 -1.05
CA ILE A 37 -6.75 -6.53 -2.19
C ILE A 37 -6.42 -5.56 -3.33
N THR A 38 -7.30 -4.59 -3.58
CA THR A 38 -7.10 -3.55 -4.59
C THR A 38 -5.90 -2.67 -4.26
N LEU A 39 -5.76 -2.21 -3.01
CA LEU A 39 -4.58 -1.47 -2.54
C LEU A 39 -3.30 -2.32 -2.67
N ALA A 40 -3.35 -3.59 -2.28
CA ALA A 40 -2.20 -4.49 -2.42
C ALA A 40 -1.77 -4.67 -3.90
N SER A 41 -2.74 -4.71 -4.81
CA SER A 41 -2.49 -4.79 -6.25
C SER A 41 -1.85 -3.51 -6.78
N TRP A 42 -2.31 -2.33 -6.34
CA TRP A 42 -1.73 -1.05 -6.73
C TRP A 42 -0.30 -0.86 -6.20
N ALA A 43 -0.06 -1.29 -4.96
CA ALA A 43 1.28 -1.33 -4.39
C ALA A 43 2.22 -2.26 -5.19
N HIS A 44 1.74 -3.43 -5.61
CA HIS A 44 2.51 -4.35 -6.44
C HIS A 44 2.84 -3.76 -7.82
N LEU A 45 1.92 -3.00 -8.41
CA LEU A 45 2.13 -2.25 -9.65
C LEU A 45 2.96 -0.96 -9.46
N HIS A 46 3.48 -0.70 -8.25
CA HIS A 46 4.26 0.48 -7.89
C HIS A 46 3.50 1.81 -8.13
N ILE A 47 2.16 1.80 -8.14
CA ILE A 47 1.32 3.00 -8.24
C ILE A 47 1.43 3.82 -6.94
N HIS A 48 1.62 3.15 -5.81
CA HIS A 48 2.02 3.77 -4.55
C HIS A 48 3.07 2.92 -3.85
N GLN A 49 3.84 3.55 -2.96
CA GLN A 49 4.89 2.90 -2.19
C GLN A 49 4.55 2.75 -0.69
N LYS A 50 3.34 3.14 -0.29
CA LYS A 50 2.89 3.06 1.11
C LYS A 50 2.63 1.60 1.55
N PRO A 51 3.01 1.24 2.80
CA PRO A 51 2.66 -0.06 3.37
C PRO A 51 1.17 -0.13 3.72
N ILE A 52 0.65 -1.35 3.85
CA ILE A 52 -0.71 -1.65 4.25
C ILE A 52 -0.67 -2.19 5.68
N GLY A 53 -1.25 -1.43 6.61
CA GLY A 53 -1.34 -1.80 8.02
C GLY A 53 -2.56 -2.69 8.32
N LEU A 54 -2.33 -3.81 8.97
CA LEU A 54 -3.35 -4.76 9.44
C LEU A 54 -3.36 -4.77 10.97
N LEU A 55 -4.43 -4.26 11.57
CA LEU A 55 -4.66 -4.35 13.01
C LEU A 55 -5.31 -5.70 13.34
N ASN A 56 -4.52 -6.64 13.85
CA ASN A 56 -4.91 -8.03 14.04
C ASN A 56 -5.47 -8.31 15.44
N VAL A 57 -6.64 -7.73 15.74
CA VAL A 57 -7.33 -7.95 17.03
C VAL A 57 -7.91 -9.36 17.08
N ASN A 58 -7.62 -10.10 18.15
CA ASN A 58 -8.07 -11.48 18.37
C ASN A 58 -7.78 -12.41 17.18
N ASN A 59 -6.63 -12.23 16.52
CA ASN A 59 -6.16 -13.10 15.44
C ASN A 59 -7.11 -13.17 14.23
N PHE A 60 -7.87 -12.09 13.97
CA PHE A 60 -8.81 -12.03 12.86
C PHE A 60 -8.14 -12.20 11.47
N TYR A 61 -6.97 -11.61 11.27
CA TYR A 61 -6.24 -11.64 9.99
C TYR A 61 -5.30 -12.84 9.83
N ASP A 62 -5.20 -13.74 10.82
CA ASP A 62 -4.30 -14.90 10.75
C ASP A 62 -4.60 -15.79 9.54
N GLY A 63 -5.89 -16.02 9.25
CA GLY A 63 -6.32 -16.79 8.08
C GLY A 63 -5.90 -16.14 6.75
N PHE A 64 -6.00 -14.80 6.67
CA PHE A 64 -5.58 -14.05 5.49
C PHE A 64 -4.05 -14.09 5.31
N ILE A 65 -3.29 -13.92 6.39
CA ILE A 65 -1.83 -14.01 6.37
C ILE A 65 -1.39 -15.43 5.98
N ALA A 66 -2.06 -16.46 6.50
CA ALA A 66 -1.81 -17.85 6.12
C ALA A 66 -2.09 -18.10 4.63
N PHE A 67 -3.18 -17.55 4.09
CA PHE A 67 -3.48 -17.60 2.66
C PHE A 67 -2.39 -16.93 1.82
N LEU A 68 -1.95 -15.72 2.19
CA LEU A 68 -0.86 -15.03 1.49
C LEU A 68 0.42 -15.87 1.49
N ASN A 69 0.79 -16.44 2.64
CA ASN A 69 1.97 -17.32 2.74
C ASN A 69 1.83 -18.56 1.85
N HIS A 70 0.64 -19.16 1.79
CA HIS A 70 0.36 -20.29 0.91
C HIS A 70 0.47 -19.89 -0.56
N ALA A 71 -0.12 -18.77 -0.96
CA ALA A 71 -0.05 -18.27 -2.33
C ALA A 71 1.39 -17.94 -2.75
N ILE A 72 2.20 -17.37 -1.86
CA ILE A 72 3.63 -17.11 -2.09
C ILE A 72 4.40 -18.42 -2.24
N LYS A 73 4.16 -19.40 -1.36
CA LYS A 73 4.81 -20.71 -1.41
C LYS A 73 4.55 -21.45 -2.72
N ASN A 74 3.35 -21.29 -3.28
CA ASN A 74 2.97 -21.89 -4.56
C ASN A 74 3.28 -21.00 -5.77
N TYR A 75 4.10 -19.95 -5.60
CA TYR A 75 4.50 -19.03 -6.67
C TYR A 75 3.34 -18.29 -7.36
N PHE A 76 2.16 -18.25 -6.73
CA PHE A 76 1.02 -17.49 -7.24
C PHE A 76 1.19 -15.99 -6.99
N ILE A 77 1.79 -15.62 -5.85
CA ILE A 77 2.10 -14.23 -5.49
C ILE A 77 3.62 -14.11 -5.29
N PRO A 78 4.27 -13.07 -5.83
CA PRO A 78 5.70 -12.86 -5.60
C PRO A 78 5.98 -12.49 -4.14
N SER A 79 7.13 -12.91 -3.63
CA SER A 79 7.49 -12.75 -2.21
C SER A 79 7.61 -11.29 -1.75
N ASN A 80 7.83 -10.34 -2.68
CA ASN A 80 7.87 -8.91 -2.38
C ASN A 80 6.52 -8.37 -1.88
N VAL A 81 5.39 -8.94 -2.30
CA VAL A 81 4.05 -8.53 -1.85
C VAL A 81 3.89 -8.74 -0.35
N LYS A 82 4.57 -9.73 0.24
CA LYS A 82 4.53 -9.94 1.70
C LYS A 82 5.06 -8.74 2.48
N LYS A 83 6.07 -8.05 1.94
CA LYS A 83 6.68 -6.87 2.59
C LYS A 83 5.71 -5.69 2.67
N LEU A 84 4.67 -5.67 1.83
CA LEU A 84 3.68 -4.61 1.82
C LEU A 84 2.74 -4.66 3.02
N PHE A 85 2.55 -5.83 3.63
CA PHE A 85 1.64 -6.01 4.75
C PHE A 85 2.39 -5.93 6.08
N ILE A 86 2.05 -4.93 6.88
CA ILE A 86 2.52 -4.79 8.25
C ILE A 86 1.37 -5.21 9.17
N CYS A 87 1.64 -6.16 10.06
CA CYS A 87 0.62 -6.70 10.96
C CYS A 87 1.07 -6.49 12.41
N ALA A 88 0.16 -6.00 13.25
CA ALA A 88 0.37 -5.81 14.68
C ALA A 88 -0.93 -6.02 15.45
N HIS A 89 -0.84 -6.40 16.73
CA HIS A 89 -2.00 -6.70 17.56
C HIS A 89 -2.55 -5.46 18.27
N THR A 90 -1.77 -4.38 18.34
CA THR A 90 -2.17 -3.11 18.95
C THR A 90 -1.98 -1.92 18.00
N ALA A 91 -2.78 -0.87 18.18
CA ALA A 91 -2.73 0.31 17.32
C ALA A 91 -1.38 1.06 17.42
N ASN A 92 -0.83 1.16 18.65
CA ASN A 92 0.45 1.81 18.89
C ASN A 92 1.60 1.09 18.18
N GLU A 93 1.66 -0.24 18.34
CA GLU A 93 2.66 -1.07 17.65
C GLU A 93 2.53 -0.95 16.13
N LEU A 94 1.30 -0.99 15.61
CA LEU A 94 1.07 -0.82 14.18
C LEU A 94 1.58 0.53 13.68
N LEU A 95 1.32 1.61 14.43
CA LEU A 95 1.74 2.95 14.07
C LEU A 95 3.26 3.08 14.05
N ASP A 96 3.94 2.54 15.07
CA ASP A 96 5.40 2.55 15.15
C ASP A 96 6.02 1.78 13.97
N MET A 97 5.47 0.62 13.61
CA MET A 97 5.92 -0.17 12.47
C MET A 97 5.67 0.54 11.13
N LEU A 98 4.53 1.21 10.97
CA LEU A 98 4.21 1.99 9.78
C LEU A 98 5.17 3.18 9.61
N GLN A 99 5.54 3.85 10.70
CA GLN A 99 6.50 4.96 10.68
C GLN A 99 7.93 4.49 10.35
N ALA A 100 8.30 3.30 10.81
CA ALA A 100 9.61 2.70 10.54
C ALA A 100 9.74 2.12 9.12
N TYR A 101 8.63 1.97 8.38
CA TYR A 101 8.63 1.35 7.07
C TYR A 101 9.41 2.18 6.04
N LYS A 102 10.29 1.51 5.30
CA LYS A 102 11.00 2.08 4.15
C LYS A 102 10.55 1.32 2.90
N SER A 103 10.05 2.06 1.91
CA SER A 103 9.72 1.48 0.62
C SER A 103 10.99 1.06 -0.11
N GLU A 104 10.91 -0.08 -0.78
CA GLU A 104 11.91 -0.44 -1.77
C GLU A 104 11.71 0.46 -3.00
N PRO A 105 12.76 1.08 -3.54
CA PRO A 105 12.65 1.86 -4.77
C PRO A 105 12.14 0.98 -5.92
N ASP A 106 11.35 1.57 -6.82
CA ASP A 106 10.79 0.79 -7.92
C ASP A 106 11.93 0.29 -8.82
N PRO A 107 11.87 -0.96 -9.31
CA PRO A 107 12.95 -1.51 -10.15
C PRO A 107 13.19 -0.73 -11.44
N TRP A 108 12.19 0.05 -11.88
CA TRP A 108 12.19 0.77 -13.14
C TRP A 108 12.76 2.19 -13.03
N THR A 109 12.85 2.80 -11.85
CA THR A 109 13.47 4.13 -11.67
C THR A 109 14.96 4.08 -11.94
N PHE A 110 15.66 3.00 -11.53
CA PHE A 110 17.09 2.84 -11.80
C PHE A 110 17.40 2.70 -13.29
N VAL A 111 16.48 2.15 -14.09
CA VAL A 111 16.68 1.97 -15.54
C VAL A 111 16.46 3.28 -16.31
N LEU A 112 15.75 4.26 -15.73
CA LEU A 112 15.50 5.57 -16.34
C LEU A 112 16.52 6.65 -15.95
N GLU A 113 17.47 6.37 -15.06
CA GLU A 113 18.68 7.19 -14.96
C GLU A 113 19.45 7.07 -16.27
N ARG A 114 19.13 7.98 -17.19
CA ARG A 114 19.69 8.09 -18.52
C ARG A 114 21.22 8.12 -18.37
N PRO A 115 21.98 7.25 -19.06
CA PRO A 115 23.42 7.41 -19.11
C PRO A 115 23.70 8.83 -19.61
N ASN A 116 24.45 9.61 -18.82
CA ASN A 116 24.99 10.88 -19.27
C ASN A 116 25.85 10.58 -20.50
N ASN A 117 25.27 10.77 -21.69
CA ASN A 117 25.99 10.68 -22.93
C ASN A 117 26.06 12.09 -23.51
N ASP A 118 27.22 12.67 -23.31
CA ASP A 118 27.61 13.97 -23.83
C ASP A 118 27.47 13.94 -25.35
N GLY A 119 26.53 14.77 -25.84
CA GLY A 119 26.36 15.21 -27.22
C GLY A 119 26.64 14.22 -28.34
N ASN A 120 25.60 13.57 -28.88
CA ASN A 120 25.19 13.81 -30.27
C ASN A 120 23.85 13.14 -30.65
N SER A 121 23.13 13.84 -31.52
CA SER A 121 22.18 13.31 -32.51
C SER A 121 20.78 12.82 -32.08
N SER A 122 19.81 13.67 -32.42
CA SER A 122 18.63 13.36 -33.27
C SER A 122 17.45 12.56 -32.70
N ARG A 123 16.41 13.36 -32.37
CA ARG A 123 15.00 13.15 -32.74
C ARG A 123 14.34 11.85 -32.26
N SER A 124 13.92 11.83 -31.00
CA SER A 124 12.82 10.96 -30.57
C SER A 124 11.69 11.80 -29.98
N LYS A 125 10.50 11.68 -30.59
CA LYS A 125 9.29 12.42 -30.23
C LYS A 125 8.91 12.04 -28.79
N LYS A 126 8.88 13.04 -27.91
CA LYS A 126 8.39 12.89 -26.53
C LYS A 126 6.89 12.60 -26.57
N TYR A 127 6.47 11.36 -26.31
CA TYR A 127 5.11 11.10 -25.85
C TYR A 127 5.14 11.32 -24.33
N LYS A 128 4.65 12.48 -23.90
CA LYS A 128 4.31 12.71 -22.50
C LYS A 128 3.03 11.92 -22.25
N LEU A 129 3.14 10.73 -21.65
CA LEU A 129 1.98 10.07 -21.05
C LEU A 129 1.57 10.94 -19.86
N ASP A 130 0.54 11.73 -20.07
CA ASP A 130 -0.10 12.50 -19.02
C ASP A 130 -0.93 11.54 -18.17
N LEU A 131 -0.33 11.06 -17.07
CA LEU A 131 -1.00 10.26 -16.04
C LEU A 131 -1.69 11.13 -15.00
N THR A 132 -2.07 12.37 -15.34
CA THR A 132 -3.02 13.13 -14.52
C THR A 132 -4.40 12.48 -14.66
N LEU A 133 -4.60 11.37 -13.94
CA LEU A 133 -5.92 10.87 -13.62
C LEU A 133 -6.61 11.96 -12.79
N ARG A 134 -7.36 12.80 -13.46
CA ARG A 134 -8.43 13.56 -12.82
C ARG A 134 -9.50 12.55 -12.41
N LEU A 135 -9.59 12.32 -11.10
CA LEU A 135 -10.85 11.89 -10.48
C LEU A 135 -11.92 12.96 -10.72
#